data_AF-K6ARZ6-F1
#
_entry.id   AF-K6ARZ6-F1
#
_cell.length_a   1.000
_cell.length_b   1.000
_cell.length_c   1.000
_cell.angle_alpha   90.00
_cell.angle_beta   90.00
_cell.angle_gamma   90.00
#
_symmetry.space_group_name_H-M   'P 1'
#
loop_
_entity.id
_entity.type
_entity.pdbx_description
1 polymer ?
#
loop_
_entity_poly.entity_id
_entity_poly.type
_entity_poly.pdbx_seq_one_letter_code
_entity_poly.pdbx_strand_id
1 'polypeptide(L)'
;MTALELNAELFRQLSIIAEDETLMRKAVEAIRRLAQQKEAQTEETEYISKEEVLAGIRQGLIDVKESRKNGTYQKTLQEVIDEL
;
A
#
# COMPACT_ATOMS: atom_id res chain seq x y z
N MET A 1 11.07 -25.94 9.01
CA MET A 1 12.17 -25.31 8.24
C MET A 1 12.30 -23.87 8.71
N THR A 2 13.48 -23.44 9.11
CA THR A 2 13.76 -22.06 9.56
C THR A 2 14.04 -21.15 8.35
N ALA A 3 14.03 -19.83 8.56
CA ALA A 3 14.39 -18.88 7.51
C ALA A 3 15.83 -19.10 6.99
N LEU A 4 16.75 -19.51 7.87
CA LEU A 4 18.12 -19.83 7.51
C LEU A 4 18.20 -21.07 6.62
N GLU A 5 17.46 -22.13 6.97
CA GLU A 5 17.38 -23.36 6.17
C GLU A 5 16.76 -23.11 4.80
N LEU A 6 15.74 -22.24 4.71
CA LEU A 6 15.12 -21.84 3.45
C LEU A 6 16.10 -21.10 2.54
N ASN A 7 16.86 -20.15 3.09
CA ASN A 7 17.87 -19.41 2.34
C ASN A 7 18.97 -20.35 1.81
N ALA A 8 19.43 -21.27 2.64
CA ALA A 8 20.44 -22.26 2.23
C ALA A 8 19.93 -23.16 1.09
N GLU A 9 18.68 -23.63 1.16
CA GLU A 9 18.10 -24.43 0.08
C GLU A 9 17.90 -23.62 -1.21
N LEU A 10 17.49 -22.35 -1.12
CA LEU A 10 17.39 -21.47 -2.29
C LEU A 10 18.76 -21.33 -2.99
N PHE A 11 19.82 -21.06 -2.25
CA PHE A 11 21.17 -20.98 -2.82
C PHE A 11 21.64 -22.32 -3.39
N ARG A 12 21.30 -23.44 -2.75
CA ARG A 12 21.61 -24.78 -3.27
C ARG A 12 20.93 -25.02 -4.61
N GLN A 13 19.66 -24.66 -4.75
CA GLN A 13 18.93 -24.84 -6.01
C GLN A 13 19.47 -23.95 -7.13
N LEU A 14 19.82 -22.69 -6.82
CA LEU A 14 20.48 -21.81 -7.80
C LEU A 14 21.83 -22.38 -8.25
N SER A 15 22.60 -22.96 -7.34
CA SER A 15 23.89 -23.60 -7.66
C SER A 15 23.73 -24.77 -8.65
N ILE A 16 22.68 -25.57 -8.50
CA ILE A 16 22.41 -26.71 -9.40
C ILE A 16 22.20 -26.27 -10.86
N ILE A 17 21.61 -25.09 -11.07
CA ILE A 17 21.27 -24.58 -12.41
C ILE A 17 22.23 -23.50 -12.90
N ALA A 18 23.29 -23.18 -12.14
CA ALA A 18 24.11 -21.99 -12.33
C ALA A 18 24.83 -21.92 -13.70
N GLU A 19 25.10 -23.08 -14.33
CA GLU A 19 25.78 -23.17 -15.62
C GLU A 19 24.83 -23.00 -16.83
N ASP A 20 23.50 -23.06 -16.60
CA ASP A 20 22.50 -22.85 -17.65
C ASP A 20 21.92 -21.44 -17.56
N GLU A 21 22.37 -20.55 -18.45
CA GLU A 21 21.92 -19.16 -18.50
C GLU A 21 20.40 -19.05 -18.66
N THR A 22 19.78 -19.96 -19.43
CA THR A 22 18.34 -19.91 -19.70
C THR A 22 17.54 -20.22 -18.43
N LEU A 23 17.97 -21.23 -17.66
CA LEU A 23 17.35 -21.58 -16.38
C LEU A 23 17.60 -20.50 -15.32
N MET A 24 18.82 -19.96 -15.25
CA MET A 24 19.15 -18.86 -14.34
C MET A 24 18.31 -17.61 -14.61
N ARG A 25 18.12 -17.24 -15.88
CA ARG A 25 17.25 -16.11 -16.25
C ARG A 25 15.81 -16.31 -15.80
N LYS A 26 15.26 -17.53 -15.98
CA LYS A 26 13.90 -17.87 -15.50
C LYS A 26 13.79 -17.77 -13.97
N ALA A 27 14.82 -18.24 -13.24
CA ALA A 27 14.84 -18.15 -11.78
C ALA A 27 14.83 -16.69 -11.30
N VAL A 28 15.66 -15.84 -11.91
CA VAL A 28 15.69 -14.39 -11.60
C VAL A 28 14.35 -13.73 -11.91
N GLU A 29 13.74 -14.03 -13.05
CA GLU A 29 12.42 -13.49 -13.40
C GLU A 29 11.34 -13.90 -12.40
N ALA A 30 11.35 -15.16 -11.95
CA ALA A 30 10.41 -15.65 -10.95
C ALA A 30 10.58 -14.91 -9.61
N ILE A 31 11.82 -14.74 -9.14
CA ILE A 31 12.11 -13.98 -7.91
C ILE A 31 11.66 -12.52 -8.06
N ARG A 32 11.92 -11.90 -9.21
CA ARG A 32 11.51 -10.51 -9.48
C ARG A 32 9.98 -10.35 -9.45
N ARG A 33 9.23 -11.31 -10.01
CA ARG A 33 7.75 -11.29 -9.94
C ARG A 33 7.26 -11.41 -8.50
N LEU A 34 7.87 -12.27 -7.68
CA LEU A 34 7.51 -12.41 -6.27
C LEU A 34 7.79 -11.12 -5.47
N ALA A 35 8.91 -10.45 -5.75
CA ALA A 35 9.23 -9.16 -5.15
C ALA A 35 8.20 -8.08 -5.52
N GLN A 36 7.84 -8.00 -6.81
CA GLN A 36 6.83 -7.06 -7.30
C GLN A 36 5.44 -7.33 -6.72
N GLN A 37 5.06 -8.60 -6.56
CA GLN A 37 3.78 -8.95 -5.91
C GLN A 37 3.74 -8.51 -4.44
N LYS A 38 4.87 -8.60 -3.73
CA LYS A 38 4.97 -8.08 -2.35
C LYS A 38 4.79 -6.56 -2.32
N GLU A 39 5.41 -5.84 -3.24
CA GLU A 39 5.26 -4.38 -3.36
C GLU A 39 3.81 -4.00 -3.70
N ALA A 40 3.20 -4.63 -4.71
CA ALA A 40 1.82 -4.38 -5.10
C ALA A 40 0.80 -4.71 -3.98
N GLN A 41 1.01 -5.78 -3.21
CA GLN A 41 0.19 -6.07 -2.02
C GLN A 41 0.35 -5.01 -0.93
N THR A 42 1.49 -4.34 -0.86
CA THR A 42 1.73 -3.27 0.11
C THR A 42 1.04 -1.97 -0.33
N GLU A 43 1.00 -1.68 -1.64
CA GLU A 43 0.29 -0.52 -2.20
C GLU A 43 -1.25 -0.69 -2.15
N GLU A 44 -1.79 -1.89 -2.38
CA GLU A 44 -3.24 -2.16 -2.23
C GLU A 44 -3.72 -2.17 -0.77
N THR A 45 -2.82 -2.11 0.21
CA THR A 45 -3.13 -2.16 1.65
C THR A 45 -2.81 -0.88 2.41
N GLU A 46 -2.57 0.25 1.73
CA GLU A 46 -2.61 1.56 2.38
C GLU A 46 -4.06 1.94 2.73
N TYR A 47 -4.54 1.42 3.87
CA TYR A 47 -5.76 1.88 4.52
C TYR A 47 -5.43 3.12 5.34
N ILE A 48 -6.22 4.19 5.16
CA ILE A 48 -6.22 5.30 6.13
C ILE A 48 -6.54 4.74 7.52
N SER A 49 -5.79 5.17 8.55
CA SER A 49 -6.02 4.68 9.91
C SER A 49 -7.36 5.16 10.45
N LYS A 50 -7.92 4.43 11.42
CA LYS A 50 -9.13 4.85 12.13
C LYS A 50 -8.93 6.21 12.79
N GLU A 51 -7.73 6.45 13.31
CA GLU A 51 -7.33 7.70 13.94
C GLU A 51 -7.37 8.87 12.96
N GLU A 52 -6.88 8.68 11.74
CA GLU A 52 -6.94 9.67 10.66
C GLU A 52 -8.38 9.94 10.22
N VAL A 53 -9.21 8.89 10.05
CA VAL A 53 -10.64 9.03 9.74
C VAL A 53 -11.33 9.85 10.82
N LEU A 54 -11.13 9.49 12.09
CA LEU A 54 -11.73 10.20 13.21
C LEU A 54 -11.20 11.64 13.34
N ALA A 55 -9.94 11.89 13.02
CA ALA A 55 -9.37 13.24 13.00
C ALA A 55 -10.04 14.10 11.91
N GLY A 56 -10.18 13.57 10.69
CA GLY A 56 -10.89 14.25 9.60
C GLY A 56 -12.34 14.57 9.93
N ILE A 57 -13.08 13.61 10.50
CA ILE A 57 -14.47 13.84 10.95
C ILE A 57 -14.53 14.90 12.04
N ARG A 58 -13.65 14.84 13.05
CA ARG A 58 -13.61 15.83 14.12
C ARG A 58 -13.34 17.22 13.57
N GLN A 59 -12.39 17.36 12.67
CA GLN A 59 -12.06 18.65 12.05
C GLN A 59 -13.27 19.21 11.29
N GLY A 60 -13.90 18.40 10.43
CA GLY A 60 -15.10 18.82 9.70
C GLY A 60 -16.24 19.26 10.62
N LEU A 61 -16.46 18.59 11.76
CA LEU A 61 -17.46 19.00 12.75
C LEU A 61 -17.12 20.32 13.45
N ILE A 62 -15.83 20.59 13.71
CA ILE A 62 -15.37 21.87 14.27
C ILE A 62 -15.64 22.99 13.27
N ASP A 63 -15.27 22.80 12.00
CA ASP A 63 -15.44 23.80 10.94
C ASP A 63 -16.93 24.18 10.77
N VAL A 64 -17.83 23.18 10.80
CA VAL A 64 -19.29 23.39 10.77
C VAL A 64 -19.77 24.19 11.99
N LYS A 65 -19.28 23.85 13.19
CA LYS A 65 -19.65 24.54 14.43
C LYS A 65 -19.20 26.00 14.42
N GLU A 66 -17.96 26.26 14.01
CA GLU A 66 -17.43 27.61 13.91
C GLU A 66 -18.16 28.43 12.85
N SER A 67 -18.47 27.82 11.71
CA SER A 67 -19.19 28.52 10.65
C SER A 67 -20.60 28.93 11.07
N ARG A 68 -21.30 28.07 11.81
CA ARG A 68 -22.60 28.42 12.40
C ARG A 68 -22.50 29.55 13.42
N LYS A 69 -21.42 29.59 14.21
CA LYS A 69 -21.20 30.65 15.21
C LYS A 69 -20.87 31.99 14.55
N ASN A 70 -20.11 31.96 13.47
CA ASN A 70 -19.58 33.15 12.81
C ASN A 70 -20.48 33.62 11.63
N GLY A 71 -21.52 32.86 11.29
CA GLY A 71 -22.39 33.15 10.16
C GLY A 71 -21.71 33.02 8.80
N THR A 72 -20.59 32.29 8.72
CA THR A 72 -19.86 32.10 7.46
C THR A 72 -20.54 31.06 6.60
N TYR A 73 -20.57 31.33 5.30
CA TYR A 73 -21.08 30.40 4.30
C TYR A 73 -20.29 29.10 4.31
N GLN A 74 -20.99 27.97 4.32
CA GLN A 74 -20.42 26.65 4.01
C GLN A 74 -21.09 26.09 2.77
N LYS A 75 -20.27 25.55 1.87
CA LYS A 75 -20.77 24.84 0.69
C LYS A 75 -21.67 23.69 1.11
N THR A 76 -22.75 23.51 0.38
CA THR A 76 -23.60 22.33 0.44
C THR A 76 -22.83 21.10 -0.07
N LEU A 77 -23.31 19.91 0.30
CA LEU A 77 -22.74 18.67 -0.21
C LEU A 77 -22.78 18.60 -1.75
N GLN A 78 -23.82 19.17 -2.37
CA GLN A 78 -23.94 19.17 -3.83
C GLN A 78 -22.88 20.06 -4.48
N GLU A 79 -22.63 21.27 -3.95
CA GLU A 79 -21.57 22.15 -4.47
C GLU A 79 -20.18 21.52 -4.35
N VAL A 80 -19.94 20.76 -3.28
CA VAL A 80 -18.67 20.02 -3.13
C VAL A 80 -18.59 18.88 -4.14
N ILE A 81 -19.68 18.16 -4.38
CA ILE A 81 -19.73 17.07 -5.38
C ILE A 81 -19.49 17.61 -6.80
N ASP A 82 -20.05 18.77 -7.13
CA ASP A 82 -19.93 19.37 -8.47
C ASP A 82 -18.51 19.89 -8.79
N GLU A 83 -17.63 20.00 -7.78
CA GLU A 83 -16.24 20.46 -7.89
C GLU A 83 -15.19 19.34 -7.96
N LEU A 84 -15.59 18.08 -7.76
CA LEU A 84 -14.73 16.88 -7.81
C LEU A 84 -14.70 16.26 -9.22
#